data_AF-A0A349N040-F1
#
_entry.id   AF-A0A349N040-F1
#
_cell.length_a   1.000
_cell.length_b   1.000
_cell.length_c   1.000
_cell.angle_alpha   90.00
_cell.angle_beta   90.00
_cell.angle_gamma   90.00
#
_symmetry.space_group_name_H-M   'P 1'
#
loop_
_entity.id
_entity.type
_entity.pdbx_description
1 polymer ?
#
loop_
_entity_poly.entity_id
_entity_poly.type
_entity_poly.pdbx_seq_one_letter_code
_entity_poly.pdbx_strand_id
1 'polypeptide(L)'
;MDKNFYSQQTTECSKRKVSFVTLGCKVNQYDTDAMRDLFLKRGYVSVQEGEADVYVINTCSVTQTGDKKSRQMIRRIHREHPRAVIAVSGCYAQLAPDEIKKIDGVGVVVGTQNRARIVDYAEEAMKGRTVNAVSDIMECREFEELPVDGHDIDKTRAFMKIQEGCNNYCTFCIIP
;
A
#
# COMPACT_ATOMS: atom_id res chain seq x y z
N MET A 1 33.11 47.79 -1.06
CA MET A 1 34.13 47.00 -1.79
C MET A 1 34.56 45.88 -0.86
N ASP A 2 34.25 44.61 -1.03
CA ASP A 2 33.48 43.88 -2.05
C ASP A 2 33.17 42.51 -1.41
N LYS A 3 31.91 42.06 -1.58
CA LYS A 3 31.48 40.70 -1.96
C LYS A 3 31.75 39.54 -0.97
N ASN A 4 30.68 38.93 -0.42
CA ASN A 4 30.00 37.72 -0.96
C ASN A 4 30.94 36.50 -0.89
N PHE A 5 30.55 35.29 -0.54
CA PHE A 5 29.28 34.57 -0.63
C PHE A 5 29.64 33.22 -0.01
N TYR A 6 28.83 32.62 0.85
CA TYR A 6 28.58 31.17 0.86
C TYR A 6 27.50 30.93 1.91
N SER A 7 26.30 31.37 1.53
CA SER A 7 25.06 30.79 2.02
C SER A 7 25.13 29.28 1.84
N GLN A 8 25.18 28.55 2.96
CA GLN A 8 24.86 27.13 2.97
C GLN A 8 23.36 27.01 2.68
N GLN A 9 23.00 26.96 1.40
CA GLN A 9 21.71 26.41 0.98
C GLN A 9 21.76 24.92 1.31
N THR A 10 21.28 24.55 2.48
CA THR A 10 20.78 23.19 2.70
C THR A 10 19.65 22.99 1.71
N THR A 11 19.89 22.22 0.66
CA THR A 11 18.86 21.75 -0.25
C THR A 11 17.86 20.97 0.59
N GLU A 12 16.75 21.61 0.95
CA GLU A 12 15.61 20.96 1.59
C GLU A 12 15.04 19.99 0.55
N CYS A 13 15.54 18.75 0.56
CA CYS A 13 15.01 17.70 -0.29
C CYS A 13 13.60 17.41 0.21
N SER A 14 12.60 17.99 -0.47
CA SER A 14 11.18 17.78 -0.18
C SER A 14 10.94 16.31 0.11
N LYS A 15 10.61 15.98 1.37
CA LYS A 15 10.33 14.59 1.76
C LYS A 15 9.17 14.07 0.92
N ARG A 16 9.35 12.90 0.31
CA ARG A 16 8.29 12.27 -0.48
C ARG A 16 7.09 11.96 0.40
N LYS A 17 5.90 12.10 -0.16
CA LYS A 17 4.63 11.90 0.55
C LYS A 17 3.98 10.58 0.12
N VAL A 18 3.40 9.89 1.09
CA VAL A 18 2.60 8.69 0.85
C VAL A 18 1.24 8.83 1.52
N SER A 19 0.17 8.39 0.87
CA SER A 19 -1.16 8.31 1.45
C SER A 19 -1.68 6.88 1.42
N PHE A 20 -2.46 6.50 2.43
CA PHE A 20 -2.97 5.14 2.60
C PHE A 20 -4.49 5.12 2.62
N VAL A 21 -5.08 4.26 1.81
CA VAL A 21 -6.51 3.98 1.85
C VAL A 21 -6.71 2.53 2.25
N THR A 22 -7.33 2.31 3.41
CA THR A 22 -7.64 0.96 3.91
C THR A 22 -9.10 0.64 3.68
N LEU A 23 -9.37 -0.47 3.00
CA LEU A 23 -10.71 -1.01 2.82
C LEU A 23 -10.82 -2.35 3.52
N GLY A 24 -11.98 -2.67 4.10
CA GLY A 24 -12.26 -3.99 4.64
C GLY A 24 -12.11 -4.13 6.14
N CYS A 25 -11.30 -5.10 6.58
CA CYS A 25 -11.31 -5.64 7.93
C CYS A 25 -10.12 -5.15 8.79
N LYS A 26 -10.02 -5.67 10.01
CA LYS A 26 -8.93 -5.36 10.96
C LYS A 26 -7.57 -5.92 10.51
N VAL A 27 -7.54 -6.99 9.74
CA VAL A 27 -6.31 -7.52 9.14
C VAL A 27 -5.74 -6.51 8.15
N ASN A 28 -6.58 -5.99 7.24
CA ASN A 28 -6.16 -4.92 6.34
C ASN A 28 -5.71 -3.65 7.07
N GLN A 29 -6.33 -3.30 8.21
CA GLN A 29 -5.85 -2.17 9.02
C GLN A 29 -4.43 -2.42 9.54
N TYR A 30 -4.17 -3.62 10.08
CA TYR A 30 -2.83 -4.00 10.53
C TYR A 30 -1.82 -3.96 9.38
N ASP A 31 -2.16 -4.56 8.24
CA ASP A 31 -1.26 -4.59 7.08
C ASP A 31 -0.97 -3.19 6.54
N THR A 32 -1.96 -2.30 6.54
CA THR A 32 -1.73 -0.90 6.18
C THR A 32 -0.81 -0.21 7.18
N ASP A 33 -0.99 -0.44 8.47
CA ASP A 33 -0.14 0.14 9.51
C ASP A 33 1.31 -0.35 9.36
N ALA A 34 1.51 -1.64 9.03
CA ALA A 34 2.84 -2.17 8.74
C ALA A 34 3.45 -1.60 7.46
N MET A 35 2.69 -1.51 6.37
CA MET A 35 3.16 -0.88 5.14
C MET A 35 3.52 0.59 5.38
N ARG A 36 2.75 1.31 6.20
CA ARG A 36 3.06 2.69 6.59
C ARG A 36 4.42 2.78 7.26
N ASP A 37 4.69 1.93 8.25
CA ASP A 37 5.98 1.92 8.95
C ASP A 37 7.16 1.67 7.98
N LEU A 38 6.99 0.81 6.97
CA LEU A 38 8.01 0.61 5.92
C LEU A 38 8.31 1.91 5.16
N PHE A 39 7.28 2.64 4.75
CA PHE A 39 7.46 3.92 4.06
C PHE A 39 8.11 4.98 4.96
N LEU A 40 7.68 5.08 6.23
CA LEU A 40 8.22 6.02 7.21
C LEU A 40 9.71 5.73 7.49
N LYS A 41 10.07 4.46 7.68
CA LYS A 41 11.48 4.02 7.82
C LYS A 41 12.33 4.38 6.60
N ARG A 42 11.72 4.45 5.41
CA ARG A 42 12.38 4.89 4.17
C ARG A 42 12.44 6.41 3.99
N GLY A 43 11.90 7.18 4.95
CA GLY A 43 11.94 8.65 4.95
C GLY A 43 10.78 9.33 4.25
N TYR A 44 9.72 8.59 3.89
CA TYR A 44 8.47 9.20 3.41
C TYR A 44 7.72 9.86 4.57
N VAL A 45 6.86 10.83 4.23
CA VAL A 45 5.90 11.45 5.15
C VAL A 45 4.51 10.93 4.82
N SER A 46 3.85 10.31 5.79
CA SER A 46 2.46 9.89 5.64
C SER A 46 1.53 11.10 5.69
N VAL A 47 0.65 11.25 4.70
CA VAL A 47 -0.37 12.30 4.63
C VAL A 47 -1.77 11.70 4.57
N GLN A 48 -2.69 12.24 5.38
CA GLN A 48 -4.09 11.80 5.39
C GLN A 48 -4.90 12.43 4.25
N GLU A 49 -4.64 13.70 3.94
CA GLU A 49 -5.34 14.47 2.93
C GLU A 49 -4.35 15.22 2.04
N GLY A 50 -4.78 15.51 0.81
CA GLY A 50 -4.00 16.25 -0.18
C GLY A 50 -3.15 15.37 -1.10
N GLU A 51 -2.19 16.00 -1.77
CA GLU A 51 -1.34 15.35 -2.76
C GLU A 51 -0.25 14.49 -2.11
N ALA A 52 -0.10 13.27 -2.62
CA ALA A 52 0.97 12.34 -2.31
C ALA A 52 1.68 11.87 -3.58
N ASP A 53 2.97 11.52 -3.47
CA ASP A 53 3.73 10.91 -4.56
C ASP A 53 3.30 9.45 -4.79
N VAL A 54 2.89 8.77 -3.71
CA VAL A 54 2.44 7.38 -3.71
C VAL A 54 1.11 7.26 -2.96
N TYR A 55 0.13 6.60 -3.57
CA TYR A 55 -1.10 6.18 -2.90
C TYR A 55 -1.11 4.66 -2.77
N VAL A 56 -1.11 4.16 -1.54
CA VAL A 56 -1.25 2.74 -1.22
C VAL A 56 -2.70 2.46 -0.92
N ILE A 57 -3.36 1.69 -1.79
CA ILE A 57 -4.76 1.28 -1.63
C ILE A 57 -4.79 -0.18 -1.21
N ASN A 58 -5.04 -0.43 0.08
CA ASN A 58 -5.19 -1.78 0.62
C ASN A 58 -6.64 -2.24 0.46
N THR A 59 -6.85 -3.11 -0.52
CA THR A 59 -8.16 -3.53 -1.03
C THR A 59 -8.71 -4.72 -0.25
N CYS A 60 -10.03 -4.83 -0.24
CA CYS A 60 -10.73 -5.95 0.37
C CYS A 60 -11.51 -6.72 -0.69
N SER A 61 -11.54 -8.03 -0.52
CA SER A 61 -12.42 -8.93 -1.26
C SER A 61 -12.97 -9.99 -0.31
N VAL A 62 -14.30 -10.05 -0.27
CA VAL A 62 -15.17 -11.01 0.45
C VAL A 62 -16.59 -10.87 -0.12
N THR A 63 -16.94 -9.65 -0.56
CA THR A 63 -18.23 -9.34 -1.18
C THR A 63 -18.01 -8.55 -2.47
N GLN A 64 -18.92 -8.70 -3.44
CA GLN A 64 -18.88 -7.93 -4.68
C GLN A 64 -18.93 -6.41 -4.43
N THR A 65 -19.60 -5.99 -3.36
CA THR A 65 -19.62 -4.58 -2.92
C THR A 65 -18.23 -4.11 -2.49
N GLY A 66 -17.46 -4.97 -1.80
CA GLY A 66 -16.07 -4.72 -1.45
C GLY A 66 -15.22 -4.51 -2.70
N ASP A 67 -15.31 -5.43 -3.66
CA ASP A 67 -14.55 -5.34 -4.92
C ASP A 67 -14.92 -4.07 -5.71
N LYS A 68 -16.21 -3.73 -5.77
CA LYS A 68 -16.69 -2.52 -6.43
C LYS A 68 -16.13 -1.26 -5.77
N LYS A 69 -16.13 -1.18 -4.43
CA LYS A 69 -15.55 -0.05 -3.68
C LYS A 69 -14.04 0.06 -3.92
N SER A 70 -13.33 -1.08 -3.95
CA SER A 70 -11.89 -1.12 -4.27
C SER A 70 -11.61 -0.51 -5.64
N ARG A 71 -12.30 -0.97 -6.69
CA ARG A 71 -12.13 -0.42 -8.04
C ARG A 71 -12.55 1.04 -8.16
N GLN A 72 -13.61 1.46 -7.46
CA GLN A 72 -14.06 2.85 -7.44
C GLN A 72 -13.03 3.77 -6.80
N MET A 73 -12.41 3.33 -5.69
CA MET A 73 -11.37 4.08 -5.01
C MET A 73 -10.13 4.27 -5.89
N ILE A 74 -9.64 3.21 -6.52
CA ILE A 74 -8.48 3.29 -7.43
C ILE A 74 -8.72 4.31 -8.54
N ARG A 75 -9.87 4.23 -9.22
CA ARG A 75 -10.22 5.18 -10.29
C ARG A 75 -10.38 6.61 -9.79
N ARG A 76 -10.94 6.80 -8.60
CA ARG A 76 -11.09 8.11 -7.98
C ARG A 76 -9.72 8.75 -7.74
N ILE A 77 -8.80 8.02 -7.09
CA ILE A 77 -7.45 8.50 -6.81
C ILE A 77 -6.71 8.81 -8.11
N HIS A 78 -6.80 7.96 -9.13
CA HIS A 78 -6.17 8.25 -10.42
C HIS A 78 -6.69 9.54 -11.07
N ARG A 79 -7.99 9.78 -11.02
CA ARG A 79 -8.60 11.00 -11.57
C ARG A 79 -8.19 12.25 -10.79
N GLU A 80 -8.10 12.17 -9.47
CA GLU A 80 -7.74 13.30 -8.60
C GLU A 80 -6.23 13.56 -8.61
N HIS A 81 -5.41 12.52 -8.79
CA HIS A 81 -3.95 12.56 -8.72
C HIS A 81 -3.30 11.79 -9.88
N PRO A 82 -3.43 12.25 -11.13
CA PRO A 82 -3.02 11.49 -12.33
C PRO A 82 -1.51 11.26 -12.45
N ARG A 83 -0.68 12.01 -11.71
CA ARG A 83 0.78 11.88 -11.71
C ARG A 83 1.32 11.01 -10.56
N ALA A 84 0.48 10.63 -9.61
CA ALA A 84 0.92 9.84 -8.46
C ALA A 84 1.02 8.35 -8.82
N VAL A 85 1.95 7.65 -8.17
CA VAL A 85 2.01 6.19 -8.26
C VAL A 85 0.91 5.58 -7.41
N ILE A 86 0.06 4.76 -8.03
CA ILE A 86 -0.93 3.98 -7.29
C ILE A 86 -0.39 2.58 -7.08
N ALA A 87 -0.18 2.22 -5.82
CA ALA A 87 0.17 0.88 -5.38
C ALA A 87 -1.06 0.21 -4.77
N VAL A 88 -1.49 -0.91 -5.34
CA VAL A 88 -2.67 -1.63 -4.90
C VAL A 88 -2.25 -2.92 -4.20
N SER A 89 -2.74 -3.12 -2.99
CA SER A 89 -2.43 -4.26 -2.11
C SER A 89 -3.72 -4.95 -1.63
N GLY A 90 -3.60 -6.08 -0.92
CA GLY A 90 -4.69 -6.72 -0.19
C GLY A 90 -5.47 -7.79 -0.97
N CYS A 91 -6.57 -8.27 -0.40
CA CYS A 91 -7.25 -9.48 -0.88
C CYS A 91 -7.78 -9.38 -2.32
N TYR A 92 -8.30 -8.21 -2.73
CA TYR A 92 -8.77 -8.06 -4.11
C TYR A 92 -7.61 -8.02 -5.11
N ALA A 93 -6.46 -7.46 -4.73
CA ALA A 93 -5.24 -7.53 -5.54
C ALA A 93 -4.69 -8.95 -5.69
N GLN A 94 -4.83 -9.76 -4.64
CA GLN A 94 -4.49 -11.19 -4.70
C GLN A 94 -5.42 -11.98 -5.63
N LEU A 95 -6.73 -11.73 -5.57
CA LEU A 95 -7.72 -12.50 -6.33
C LEU A 95 -7.85 -12.08 -7.80
N ALA A 96 -7.71 -10.79 -8.09
CA ALA A 96 -7.93 -10.23 -9.43
C ALA A 96 -6.78 -9.31 -9.89
N PRO A 97 -5.52 -9.77 -9.88
CA PRO A 97 -4.37 -8.94 -10.22
C PRO A 97 -4.45 -8.36 -11.64
N ASP A 98 -4.91 -9.17 -12.61
CA ASP A 98 -5.02 -8.75 -14.01
C ASP A 98 -6.13 -7.71 -14.23
N GLU A 99 -7.20 -7.75 -13.43
CA GLU A 99 -8.23 -6.71 -13.48
C GLU A 99 -7.69 -5.38 -12.94
N ILE A 100 -6.96 -5.43 -11.84
CA ILE A 100 -6.38 -4.24 -11.21
C ILE A 100 -5.30 -3.62 -12.09
N LYS A 101 -4.43 -4.45 -12.68
CA LYS A 101 -3.36 -3.98 -13.59
C LYS A 101 -3.90 -3.24 -14.82
N LYS A 102 -5.13 -3.54 -15.25
CA LYS A 102 -5.81 -2.86 -16.37
C LYS A 102 -6.43 -1.51 -15.99
N ILE A 103 -6.44 -1.14 -14.71
CA ILE A 103 -6.95 0.15 -14.26
C ILE A 103 -5.86 1.21 -14.47
N ASP A 104 -6.21 2.28 -15.19
CA ASP A 104 -5.30 3.39 -15.45
C ASP A 104 -4.72 3.97 -14.15
N GLY A 105 -3.42 4.29 -14.19
CA GLY A 105 -2.67 4.84 -13.07
C GLY A 105 -2.09 3.83 -12.08
N VAL A 106 -2.47 2.54 -12.17
CA VAL A 106 -1.90 1.50 -11.31
C VAL A 106 -0.45 1.21 -11.74
N GLY A 107 0.49 1.56 -10.86
CA GLY A 107 1.92 1.30 -11.06
C GLY A 107 2.42 0.04 -10.37
N VAL A 108 1.76 -0.36 -9.27
CA VAL A 108 2.15 -1.53 -8.49
C VAL A 108 0.91 -2.35 -8.12
N VAL A 109 1.00 -3.67 -8.30
CA VAL A 109 0.04 -4.64 -7.77
C VAL A 109 0.81 -5.63 -6.89
N VAL A 110 0.45 -5.71 -5.62
CA VAL A 110 1.02 -6.64 -4.65
C VAL A 110 -0.13 -7.38 -3.95
N GLY A 111 0.08 -8.66 -3.65
CA GLY A 111 -0.97 -9.52 -3.10
C GLY A 111 -1.09 -9.40 -1.59
N THR A 112 -1.47 -10.50 -0.96
CA THR A 112 -1.39 -10.67 0.50
C THR A 112 0.00 -11.13 0.96
N GLN A 113 0.97 -11.14 0.04
CA GLN A 113 2.37 -11.50 0.24
C GLN A 113 3.27 -10.46 -0.44
N ASN A 114 4.57 -10.46 -0.11
CA ASN A 114 5.58 -9.56 -0.66
C ASN A 114 5.38 -8.07 -0.35
N ARG A 115 4.49 -7.72 0.58
CA ARG A 115 4.23 -6.36 1.06
C ARG A 115 5.44 -5.76 1.79
N ALA A 116 6.35 -6.58 2.34
CA ALA A 116 7.60 -6.11 2.93
C ALA A 116 8.47 -5.29 1.95
N ARG A 117 8.30 -5.53 0.64
CA ARG A 117 9.01 -4.84 -0.45
C ARG A 117 8.18 -3.76 -1.14
N ILE A 118 7.01 -3.40 -0.60
CA ILE A 118 6.08 -2.46 -1.25
C ILE A 118 6.72 -1.10 -1.57
N VAL A 119 7.65 -0.64 -0.71
CA VAL A 119 8.34 0.64 -0.91
C VAL A 119 9.29 0.56 -2.11
N ASP A 120 10.00 -0.56 -2.27
CA ASP A 120 10.87 -0.79 -3.44
C ASP A 120 10.05 -0.79 -4.73
N TYR A 121 8.91 -1.50 -4.72
CA TYR A 121 8.01 -1.56 -5.88
C TYR A 121 7.44 -0.17 -6.23
N ALA A 122 7.07 0.62 -5.22
CA ALA A 122 6.59 1.98 -5.43
C ALA A 122 7.70 2.87 -6.03
N GLU A 123 8.94 2.77 -5.55
CA GLU A 123 10.07 3.51 -6.09
C GLU A 123 10.46 3.07 -7.52
N GLU A 124 10.30 1.79 -7.87
CA GLU A 124 10.45 1.30 -9.24
C GLU A 124 9.36 1.85 -10.16
N ALA A 125 8.12 1.92 -9.69
CA ALA A 125 7.01 2.53 -10.42
C ALA A 125 7.18 4.03 -10.61
N MET A 126 7.76 4.75 -9.64
CA MET A 126 8.12 6.16 -9.80
C MET A 126 9.18 6.37 -10.90
N LYS A 127 9.98 5.35 -11.22
CA LYS A 127 10.95 5.34 -12.33
C LYS A 127 10.33 4.87 -13.65
N GLY A 128 9.01 4.65 -13.70
CA GLY A 128 8.28 4.24 -14.90
C GLY A 128 8.15 2.73 -15.10
N ARG A 129 8.49 1.88 -14.13
CA ARG A 129 8.32 0.42 -14.24
C ARG A 129 7.03 -0.04 -13.57
N THR A 130 6.13 -0.67 -14.31
CA THR A 130 4.96 -1.33 -13.70
C THR A 130 5.39 -2.62 -13.01
N VAL A 131 5.01 -2.79 -11.75
CA VAL A 131 5.37 -3.96 -10.93
C VAL A 131 4.12 -4.80 -10.64
N ASN A 132 4.19 -6.11 -10.89
CA ASN A 132 3.23 -7.09 -10.38
C ASN A 132 3.99 -8.10 -9.53
N ALA A 133 3.73 -8.11 -8.23
CA ALA A 133 4.38 -8.95 -7.23
C ALA A 133 3.39 -9.91 -6.55
N VAL A 134 2.26 -10.21 -7.21
CA VAL A 134 1.29 -11.20 -6.72
C VAL A 134 1.85 -12.61 -6.98
N SER A 135 2.03 -13.38 -5.91
CA SER A 135 2.40 -14.79 -5.94
C SER A 135 1.19 -15.69 -5.75
N ASP A 136 1.32 -16.98 -6.08
CA ASP A 136 0.30 -17.96 -5.71
C ASP A 136 0.30 -18.17 -4.20
N ILE A 137 -0.81 -17.81 -3.55
CA ILE A 137 -0.95 -17.93 -2.09
C ILE A 137 -0.98 -19.39 -1.62
N MET A 138 -1.39 -20.32 -2.48
CA MET A 138 -1.48 -21.75 -2.13
C MET A 138 -0.09 -22.42 -2.05
N GLU A 139 0.91 -21.83 -2.72
CA GLU A 139 2.30 -22.28 -2.71
C GLU A 139 3.13 -21.61 -1.61
N CYS A 140 2.65 -20.53 -1.01
CA CYS A 140 3.34 -19.86 0.09
C CYS A 140 3.38 -20.75 1.35
N ARG A 141 4.60 -21.00 1.83
CA ARG A 141 4.86 -21.77 3.07
C ARG A 141 5.38 -20.91 4.21
N GLU A 142 5.83 -19.70 3.91
CA GLU A 142 6.41 -18.78 4.88
C GLU A 142 5.40 -17.69 5.25
N PHE A 143 5.34 -17.38 6.54
CA PHE A 143 4.55 -16.26 7.03
C PHE A 143 5.33 -14.97 6.80
N GLU A 144 4.70 -13.99 6.15
CA GLU A 144 5.31 -12.68 5.94
C GLU A 144 5.31 -11.87 7.24
N GLU A 145 6.48 -11.74 7.85
CA GLU A 145 6.66 -10.91 9.04
C GLU A 145 6.64 -9.42 8.69
N LEU A 146 5.65 -8.72 9.21
CA LEU A 146 5.43 -7.28 9.02
C LEU A 146 5.18 -6.61 10.38
N PRO A 147 6.22 -6.48 11.23
CA PRO A 147 6.07 -5.86 12.54
C PRO A 147 5.70 -4.38 12.39
N VAL A 148 4.85 -3.92 13.31
CA VAL A 148 4.41 -2.53 13.42
C VAL A 148 5.06 -1.95 14.67
N ASP A 149 5.87 -0.89 14.51
CA ASP A 149 6.67 -0.29 15.57
C ASP A 149 5.87 0.73 16.40
N GLY A 150 4.63 1.02 16.01
CA GLY A 150 3.66 1.78 16.81
C GLY A 150 3.96 3.28 16.93
N HIS A 151 5.00 3.78 16.27
CA HIS A 151 5.47 5.16 16.38
C HIS A 151 4.48 6.22 15.87
N ASP A 152 3.55 5.86 14.98
CA ASP A 152 2.55 6.77 14.38
C ASP A 152 1.10 6.24 14.50
N ILE A 153 0.81 5.46 15.54
CA ILE A 153 -0.55 5.01 15.83
C ILE A 153 -1.18 5.97 16.82
N ASP A 154 -2.04 6.86 16.33
CA ASP A 154 -2.84 7.81 17.13
C ASP A 154 -3.99 7.12 17.89
N LYS A 155 -3.81 5.85 18.25
CA LYS A 155 -4.81 4.98 18.88
C LYS A 155 -4.23 4.41 20.17
N THR A 156 -5.04 4.43 21.22
CA THR A 156 -4.73 3.79 22.51
C THR A 156 -4.86 2.26 22.48
N ARG A 157 -5.23 1.67 21.34
CA ARG A 157 -5.41 0.22 21.16
C ARG A 157 -4.73 -0.23 19.86
N ALA A 158 -3.89 -1.27 19.97
CA ALA A 158 -3.25 -1.90 18.82
C ALA A 158 -4.00 -3.18 18.40
N PHE A 159 -3.97 -3.46 17.09
CA PHE A 159 -4.32 -4.78 16.57
C PHE A 159 -3.03 -5.58 16.41
N MET A 160 -3.08 -6.87 16.74
CA MET A 160 -1.98 -7.80 16.52
C MET A 160 -2.48 -8.90 15.59
N LYS A 161 -1.83 -9.05 14.45
CA LYS A 161 -2.10 -10.14 13.52
C LYS A 161 -1.45 -11.41 14.06
N ILE A 162 -2.27 -12.38 14.46
CA ILE A 162 -1.82 -13.70 14.95
C ILE A 162 -1.99 -14.81 13.90
N GLN A 163 -2.74 -14.54 12.84
CA GLN A 163 -3.07 -15.48 11.78
C GLN A 163 -3.38 -14.73 10.48
N GLU A 164 -3.05 -15.36 9.36
CA GLU A 164 -3.46 -14.99 8.00
C GLU A 164 -4.16 -16.23 7.40
N GLY A 165 -5.26 -16.06 6.65
CA GLY A 165 -6.04 -17.17 6.09
C GLY A 165 -6.95 -17.90 7.09
N CYS A 166 -7.63 -18.96 6.65
CA CYS A 166 -8.58 -19.76 7.44
C CYS A 166 -8.76 -21.19 6.89
N ASN A 167 -8.44 -22.21 7.69
CA ASN A 167 -8.60 -23.63 7.30
C ASN A 167 -10.01 -24.20 7.52
N ASN A 168 -11.03 -23.35 7.77
CA ASN A 168 -12.40 -23.81 7.94
C ASN A 168 -13.06 -24.10 6.59
N TYR A 169 -13.81 -25.20 6.53
CA TYR A 169 -14.56 -25.56 5.33
C TYR A 169 -15.91 -24.84 5.28
N CYS A 170 -15.94 -23.68 4.64
CA CYS A 170 -17.13 -22.87 4.45
C CYS A 170 -17.59 -22.92 2.98
N THR A 171 -18.81 -23.36 2.71
CA THR A 171 -19.35 -23.53 1.35
C THR A 171 -19.46 -22.24 0.53
N PHE A 172 -19.28 -21.08 1.15
CA PHE A 172 -19.43 -19.75 0.54
C PHE A 172 -18.19 -18.85 0.70
N CYS A 173 -17.21 -19.24 1.51
CA CYS A 173 -16.07 -18.38 1.82
C CYS A 173 -14.97 -18.56 0.75
N ILE A 174 -14.42 -17.45 0.28
CA ILE A 174 -13.34 -17.44 -0.72
C ILE A 174 -11.94 -17.41 -0.10
N ILE A 175 -11.86 -17.30 1.23
CA ILE A 175 -10.59 -17.22 1.96
C ILE A 175 -10.03 -18.63 2.13
N PRO A 176 -8.81 -18.92 1.64
CA PRO A 176 -8.14 -20.20 1.80
C PRO A 176 -7.53 -20.39 3.19
#